data_AF-A0A820NSG2-F1
#
_entry.id   AF-A0A820NSG2-F1
#
_cell.length_a   1.000
_cell.length_b   1.000
_cell.length_c   1.000
_cell.angle_alpha   90.00
_cell.angle_beta   90.00
_cell.angle_gamma   90.00
#
_symmetry.space_group_name_H-M   'P 1'
#
loop_
_entity.id
_entity.type
_entity.pdbx_description
1 polymer ?
#
loop_
_entity_poly.entity_id
_entity_poly.type
_entity_poly.pdbx_seq_one_letter_code
_entity_poly.pdbx_strand_id
1 'polypeptide(L)'
;MFHAFDFKPLRRYKSGTDKTYIGFHQTKPEYAMGIAKTGFRINTGGKARSSGAFICAEVNMKRVRVVNYSELCEVQNTDAWWNEYDTIYYAHEQENRDEFCVKDPAQILNWIIIIDDDRLRRYGLDTDFNNTCCNCI
;
A
#
# COMPACT_ATOMS: atom_id res chain seq x y z
N MET A 1 3.17 -1.41 -5.21
CA MET A 1 1.83 -0.96 -5.63
C MET A 1 0.86 -1.28 -4.52
N PHE A 2 0.23 -0.25 -3.94
CA PHE A 2 -0.87 -0.41 -2.99
C PHE A 2 -2.16 -0.53 -3.79
N HIS A 3 -3.02 -1.44 -3.36
CA HIS A 3 -4.22 -1.81 -4.07
C HIS A 3 -5.39 -1.68 -3.11
N ALA A 4 -6.19 -0.62 -3.27
CA ALA A 4 -7.40 -0.44 -2.49
C ALA A 4 -8.50 -1.33 -3.09
N PHE A 5 -8.55 -2.59 -2.65
CA PHE A 5 -9.69 -3.46 -2.91
C PHE A 5 -10.50 -3.62 -1.63
N ASP A 6 -11.83 -3.53 -1.77
CA ASP A 6 -12.88 -3.83 -0.79
C ASP A 6 -12.93 -2.99 0.50
N PHE A 7 -11.85 -2.29 0.86
CA PHE A 7 -11.87 -1.29 1.93
C PHE A 7 -12.04 0.11 1.33
N LYS A 8 -13.21 0.71 1.60
CA LYS A 8 -13.59 2.03 1.10
C LYS A 8 -12.57 3.08 1.59
N PRO A 9 -11.73 3.68 0.73
CA PRO A 9 -11.06 4.90 1.13
C PRO A 9 -12.14 5.95 1.39
N LEU A 10 -12.09 6.59 2.56
CA LEU A 10 -13.13 7.55 3.00
C LEU A 10 -13.36 8.70 1.98
N ARG A 11 -12.36 8.99 1.13
CA ARG A 11 -12.42 9.96 0.04
C ARG A 11 -11.24 9.78 -0.94
N ARG A 12 -11.41 10.20 -2.20
CA ARG A 12 -10.31 10.26 -3.19
C ARG A 12 -9.24 11.29 -2.79
N TYR A 13 -8.00 11.02 -3.21
CA TYR A 13 -6.89 11.97 -3.10
C TYR A 13 -7.18 13.25 -3.89
N LYS A 14 -6.89 14.40 -3.29
CA LYS A 14 -7.01 15.74 -3.91
C LYS A 14 -5.64 16.38 -4.07
N SER A 15 -5.16 16.40 -5.32
CA SER A 15 -3.89 17.04 -5.66
C SER A 15 -3.84 18.50 -5.21
N GLY A 16 -2.71 18.93 -4.66
CA GLY A 16 -2.49 20.29 -4.14
C GLY A 16 -3.12 20.57 -2.77
N THR A 17 -4.00 19.69 -2.27
CA THR A 17 -4.61 19.82 -0.93
C THR A 17 -4.07 18.76 0.03
N ASP A 18 -4.08 17.50 -0.40
CA ASP A 18 -3.70 16.37 0.44
C ASP A 18 -2.17 16.19 0.46
N LYS A 19 -1.58 16.24 1.65
CA LYS A 19 -0.16 15.90 1.87
C LYS A 19 0.03 14.43 2.17
N THR A 20 -0.90 13.86 2.92
CA THR A 20 -0.94 12.43 3.25
C THR A 20 -2.21 11.78 2.72
N TYR A 21 -2.16 10.48 2.51
CA TYR A 21 -3.27 9.66 2.05
C TYR A 21 -3.33 8.34 2.82
N ILE A 22 -4.54 7.90 3.16
CA ILE A 22 -4.75 6.58 3.77
C ILE A 22 -5.02 5.59 2.65
N GLY A 23 -4.03 4.72 2.41
CA GLY A 23 -4.06 3.68 1.41
C GLY A 23 -4.34 2.31 2.01
N PHE A 24 -5.02 1.47 1.24
CA PHE A 24 -5.23 0.08 1.57
C PHE A 24 -4.43 -0.82 0.63
N HIS A 25 -3.93 -1.93 1.14
CA HIS A 25 -3.27 -2.95 0.35
C HIS A 25 -3.58 -4.33 0.91
N GLN A 26 -3.76 -5.30 0.02
CA GLN A 26 -3.99 -6.69 0.39
C GLN A 26 -2.85 -7.57 -0.12
N THR A 27 -2.34 -8.44 0.75
CA THR A 27 -1.23 -9.34 0.47
C THR A 27 -1.38 -10.68 1.19
N LYS A 28 -0.46 -11.62 0.93
CA LYS A 28 -0.45 -12.89 1.66
C LYS A 28 0.00 -12.68 3.11
N PRO A 29 -0.53 -13.44 4.10
CA PRO A 29 -0.09 -13.36 5.48
C PRO A 29 1.44 -13.50 5.64
N GLU A 30 2.11 -14.36 4.87
CA GLU A 30 3.58 -14.50 4.94
C GLU A 30 4.31 -13.19 4.61
N TYR A 31 3.81 -12.43 3.62
CA TYR A 31 4.40 -11.16 3.22
C TYR A 31 4.06 -10.04 4.22
N ALA A 32 2.83 -10.03 4.74
CA ALA A 32 2.44 -9.12 5.80
C ALA A 32 3.30 -9.32 7.06
N MET A 33 3.58 -10.56 7.44
CA MET A 33 4.52 -10.88 8.52
C MET A 33 5.96 -10.43 8.20
N GLY A 34 6.38 -10.55 6.95
CA GLY A 34 7.67 -10.01 6.50
C GLY A 34 7.75 -8.49 6.66
N ILE A 35 6.69 -7.77 6.27
CA ILE A 35 6.57 -6.32 6.46
C ILE A 35 6.58 -5.98 7.94
N ALA A 36 5.83 -6.71 8.77
CA ALA A 36 5.77 -6.46 10.20
C ALA A 36 7.14 -6.57 10.89
N LYS A 37 7.99 -7.49 10.41
CA LYS A 37 9.32 -7.73 10.96
C LYS A 37 10.41 -6.80 10.41
N THR A 38 10.23 -6.31 9.19
CA THR A 38 11.34 -5.66 8.45
C THR A 38 10.99 -4.33 7.79
N GLY A 39 9.77 -3.85 7.96
CA GLY A 39 9.23 -2.68 7.28
C GLY A 39 8.87 -2.93 5.81
N PHE A 40 8.38 -1.88 5.15
CA PHE A 40 8.13 -1.91 3.71
C PHE A 40 9.43 -1.93 2.92
N ARG A 41 9.43 -2.65 1.80
CA ARG A 41 10.57 -2.73 0.87
C ARG A 41 10.10 -2.51 -0.55
N ILE A 42 11.00 -1.99 -1.39
CA ILE A 42 10.74 -1.84 -2.82
C ILE A 42 10.51 -3.25 -3.39
N ASN A 43 9.36 -3.43 -4.03
CA ASN A 43 9.05 -4.67 -4.70
C ASN A 43 9.24 -4.49 -6.21
N THR A 44 10.00 -5.40 -6.83
CA THR A 44 10.25 -5.45 -8.27
C THR A 44 9.21 -6.28 -9.03
N GLY A 45 8.26 -6.91 -8.34
CA GLY A 45 7.15 -7.63 -8.97
C GLY A 45 6.11 -8.15 -7.96
N GLY A 46 4.84 -7.85 -8.21
CA GLY A 46 3.75 -8.36 -7.37
C GLY A 46 2.39 -8.10 -7.99
N LYS A 47 1.45 -9.02 -7.76
CA LYS A 47 0.03 -8.82 -8.07
C LYS A 47 -0.74 -8.69 -6.76
N ALA A 48 -1.64 -7.73 -6.67
CA ALA A 48 -2.69 -7.69 -5.65
C ALA A 48 -3.38 -9.05 -5.55
N ARG A 49 -3.79 -9.43 -4.35
CA ARG A 49 -4.60 -10.63 -4.11
C ARG A 49 -5.89 -10.25 -3.40
N SER A 50 -6.91 -11.08 -3.58
CA SER A 50 -8.26 -10.88 -3.06
C SER A 50 -8.53 -11.54 -1.71
N SER A 51 -7.55 -12.21 -1.09
CA SER A 51 -7.70 -12.80 0.25
C SER A 51 -6.39 -12.83 1.04
N GLY A 52 -6.50 -12.80 2.37
CA GLY A 52 -5.39 -12.92 3.31
C GLY A 52 -5.24 -11.72 4.25
N ALA A 53 -4.08 -11.07 4.21
CA ALA A 53 -3.74 -9.96 5.09
C ALA A 53 -4.06 -8.61 4.46
N PHE A 54 -4.66 -7.73 5.25
CA PHE A 54 -4.99 -6.36 4.90
C PHE A 54 -4.01 -5.40 5.58
N ILE A 55 -3.62 -4.37 4.85
CA ILE A 55 -2.74 -3.32 5.34
C ILE A 55 -3.43 -1.98 5.11
N CYS A 56 -3.57 -1.21 6.18
CA CYS A 56 -3.94 0.19 6.14
C CYS A 56 -2.67 1.02 6.39
N ALA A 57 -2.31 1.90 5.47
CA ALA A 57 -1.07 2.67 5.54
C ALA A 57 -1.35 4.17 5.36
N GLU A 58 -0.78 4.99 6.22
CA GLU A 58 -0.65 6.42 6.00
C GLU A 58 0.57 6.69 5.14
N VAL A 59 0.36 7.41 4.03
CA VAL A 59 1.37 7.63 3.01
C VAL A 59 1.60 9.11 2.82
N ASN A 60 2.86 9.54 2.90
CA ASN A 60 3.30 10.85 2.45
C ASN A 60 3.37 10.87 0.92
N MET A 61 2.44 11.60 0.31
CA MET A 61 2.21 11.57 -1.13
C MET A 61 3.27 12.35 -1.93
N LYS A 62 3.99 13.30 -1.29
CA LYS A 62 5.03 14.14 -1.91
C LYS A 62 4.61 14.66 -3.31
N ARG A 63 5.46 14.56 -4.34
CA ARG A 63 5.10 14.96 -5.72
C ARG A 63 4.30 13.84 -6.38
N VAL A 64 3.03 14.11 -6.66
CA VAL A 64 2.09 13.12 -7.22
C VAL A 64 1.81 13.39 -8.69
N ARG A 65 1.91 12.36 -9.53
CA ARG A 65 1.27 12.32 -10.84
C ARG A 65 -0.04 11.58 -10.72
N VAL A 66 -1.15 12.27 -10.96
CA VAL A 66 -2.45 11.64 -11.16
C VAL A 66 -2.54 11.18 -12.61
N VAL A 67 -2.85 9.90 -12.81
CA VAL A 67 -2.95 9.28 -14.14
C VAL A 67 -4.30 8.60 -14.32
N ASN A 68 -4.70 8.42 -15.58
CA ASN A 68 -5.79 7.54 -15.99
C ASN A 68 -5.25 6.24 -16.63
N TYR A 69 -6.17 5.34 -17.00
CA TYR A 69 -5.81 4.04 -17.57
C TYR A 69 -5.11 4.15 -18.93
N SER A 70 -5.55 5.06 -19.81
CA SER A 70 -4.91 5.26 -21.13
C SER A 70 -3.46 5.69 -20.99
N GLU A 71 -3.15 6.62 -20.07
CA GLU A 71 -1.78 7.07 -19.82
C GLU A 71 -0.90 5.93 -19.29
N LEU A 72 -1.44 5.06 -18.43
CA LEU A 72 -0.71 3.87 -17.93
C LEU A 72 -0.35 2.90 -19.06
N CYS A 73 -1.26 2.69 -20.02
CA CYS A 73 -1.00 1.83 -21.18
C CYS A 73 0.08 2.38 -22.10
N GLU A 74 0.18 3.71 -22.26
CA GLU A 74 1.17 4.35 -23.12
C GLU A 74 2.60 4.23 -22.58
N VAL A 75 2.76 4.17 -21.27
CA VAL A 75 4.07 4.14 -20.61
C VAL A 75 4.43 2.78 -20.02
N GLN A 76 3.67 1.74 -20.34
CA GLN A 76 3.87 0.41 -19.78
C GLN A 76 5.30 -0.09 -20.05
N ASN A 77 5.97 -0.60 -19.01
CA ASN A 77 7.36 -1.07 -19.07
C ASN A 77 8.41 0.01 -19.40
N THR A 78 8.11 1.27 -19.10
CA THR A 78 9.07 2.38 -19.21
C THR A 78 9.32 3.02 -17.83
N ASP A 79 10.41 3.79 -17.71
CA ASP A 79 10.73 4.58 -16.52
C ASP A 79 10.04 5.95 -16.53
N ALA A 80 8.90 6.07 -17.22
CA ALA A 80 8.14 7.31 -17.29
C ALA A 80 7.86 7.85 -15.88
N TRP A 81 8.04 9.16 -15.72
CA TRP A 81 7.72 9.91 -14.50
C TRP A 81 8.61 9.60 -13.28
N TRP A 82 9.50 8.61 -13.36
CA TRP A 82 10.33 8.16 -12.23
C TRP A 82 11.17 9.28 -11.61
N ASN A 83 11.71 10.19 -12.42
CA ASN A 83 12.56 11.30 -11.94
C ASN A 83 11.76 12.51 -11.45
N GLU A 84 10.54 12.67 -11.94
CA GLU A 84 9.72 13.86 -11.72
C GLU A 84 8.78 13.72 -10.53
N TYR A 85 8.32 12.51 -10.25
CA TYR A 85 7.29 12.23 -9.25
C TYR A 85 7.74 11.17 -8.25
N ASP A 86 7.26 11.31 -7.03
CA ASP A 86 7.53 10.38 -5.94
C ASP A 86 6.36 9.38 -5.81
N THR A 87 5.18 9.71 -6.33
CA THR A 87 4.00 8.85 -6.27
C THR A 87 3.18 8.96 -7.54
N ILE A 88 2.77 7.80 -8.06
CA ILE A 88 1.79 7.69 -9.14
C ILE A 88 0.46 7.31 -8.50
N TYR A 89 -0.56 8.13 -8.73
CA TYR A 89 -1.92 7.89 -8.26
C TYR A 89 -2.81 7.61 -9.45
N TYR A 90 -3.37 6.40 -9.51
CA TYR A 90 -4.34 6.02 -10.52
C TYR A 90 -5.75 6.24 -9.97
N ALA A 91 -6.41 7.29 -10.48
CA ALA A 91 -7.79 7.58 -10.16
C ALA A 91 -8.69 6.67 -11.03
N HIS A 92 -9.26 5.63 -10.43
CA HIS A 92 -10.06 4.67 -11.16
C HIS A 92 -11.41 5.29 -11.54
N GLU A 93 -11.99 4.88 -12.67
CA GLU A 93 -13.35 5.29 -13.05
C GLU A 93 -14.38 4.89 -11.98
N GLN A 94 -14.19 3.73 -11.36
CA GLN A 94 -15.01 3.26 -10.25
C GLN A 94 -14.57 3.93 -8.97
N GLU A 95 -15.51 4.55 -8.27
CA GLU A 95 -15.25 5.04 -6.91
C GLU A 95 -14.70 3.93 -6.02
N ASN A 96 -13.77 4.28 -5.14
CA ASN A 96 -13.17 3.39 -4.15
C ASN A 96 -12.26 2.30 -4.69
N ARG A 97 -11.77 2.43 -5.94
CA ARG A 97 -10.77 1.52 -6.53
C ARG A 97 -9.48 2.21 -6.93
N ASP A 98 -9.24 3.37 -6.36
CA ASP A 98 -8.04 4.16 -6.66
C ASP A 98 -6.79 3.40 -6.18
N GLU A 99 -5.78 3.35 -7.04
CA GLU A 99 -4.51 2.69 -6.74
C GLU A 99 -3.41 3.72 -6.65
N PHE A 100 -2.33 3.37 -5.95
CA PHE A 100 -1.14 4.20 -5.99
C PHE A 100 0.13 3.37 -5.87
N CYS A 101 1.20 3.95 -6.40
CA CYS A 101 2.54 3.41 -6.29
C CYS A 101 3.46 4.50 -5.73
N VAL A 102 4.10 4.19 -4.61
CA VAL A 102 5.15 5.04 -4.02
C VAL A 102 6.52 4.57 -4.49
N LYS A 103 7.40 5.54 -4.70
CA LYS A 103 8.79 5.29 -5.12
C LYS A 103 9.67 4.79 -3.97
N ASP A 104 9.44 5.32 -2.78
CA ASP A 104 10.30 5.10 -1.62
C ASP A 104 9.46 4.56 -0.44
N PRO A 105 9.84 3.42 0.18
CA PRO A 105 9.21 2.91 1.39
C PRO A 105 9.15 3.91 2.54
N ALA A 106 10.09 4.86 2.63
CA ALA A 106 10.06 5.93 3.64
C ALA A 106 8.88 6.90 3.49
N GLN A 107 8.11 6.78 2.40
CA GLN A 107 6.82 7.48 2.26
C GLN A 107 5.71 6.86 3.12
N ILE A 108 5.87 5.62 3.59
CA ILE A 108 4.91 5.00 4.51
C ILE A 108 5.22 5.46 5.93
N LEU A 109 4.36 6.29 6.50
CA LEU A 109 4.57 6.94 7.79
C LEU A 109 4.10 6.06 8.95
N ASN A 110 2.88 5.55 8.83
CA ASN A 110 2.22 4.70 9.83
C ASN A 110 1.49 3.58 9.11
N TRP A 111 1.34 2.42 9.73
CA TRP A 111 0.58 1.32 9.13
C TRP A 111 0.05 0.36 10.19
N ILE A 112 -1.06 -0.29 9.85
CA ILE A 112 -1.69 -1.37 10.62
C ILE A 112 -1.88 -2.55 9.68
N ILE A 113 -1.57 -3.76 10.17
CA ILE A 113 -1.82 -5.01 9.47
C ILE A 113 -2.92 -5.77 10.20
N ILE A 114 -3.92 -6.23 9.45
CA ILE A 114 -4.97 -7.13 9.91
C ILE A 114 -4.81 -8.44 9.15
N ILE A 115 -4.61 -9.54 9.87
CA ILE A 115 -4.50 -10.87 9.27
C ILE A 115 -5.79 -11.62 9.59
N ASP A 116 -6.57 -11.88 8.54
CA ASP A 116 -7.76 -12.74 8.61
C ASP A 116 -7.41 -14.11 7.99
N ASP A 117 -6.82 -14.99 8.80
CA ASP A 117 -6.41 -16.34 8.38
C ASP A 117 -6.50 -17.32 9.56
N ASP A 118 -7.27 -18.41 9.42
CA ASP A 118 -7.44 -19.45 10.46
C ASP A 118 -6.12 -20.13 10.91
N ARG A 119 -5.01 -19.89 10.19
CA ARG A 119 -3.69 -20.46 10.46
C ARG A 119 -2.79 -19.52 11.28
N LEU A 120 -3.35 -18.57 12.04
CA LEU A 120 -2.60 -17.64 12.92
C LEU A 120 -1.46 -18.29 13.72
N ARG A 121 -1.69 -19.51 14.23
CA ARG A 121 -0.68 -20.30 14.98
C ARG A 121 0.62 -20.51 14.19
N ARG A 122 0.55 -20.70 12.87
CA ARG A 122 1.72 -20.91 12.02
C ARG A 122 2.61 -19.67 11.93
N TYR A 123 2.03 -18.50 12.19
CA TYR A 123 2.73 -17.22 12.20
C TYR A 123 3.18 -16.79 13.60
N GLY A 124 2.90 -17.62 14.63
CA GLY A 124 3.18 -17.30 16.03
C GLY A 124 2.33 -16.16 16.58
N LEU A 125 1.15 -15.90 15.98
CA LEU A 125 0.22 -14.84 16.35
C LEU A 125 -0.88 -15.33 17.32
N ASP A 126 -0.73 -16.52 17.87
CA ASP A 126 -1.71 -17.19 18.74
C ASP A 126 -1.44 -17.00 20.24
N THR A 127 -0.41 -16.21 20.56
CA THR A 127 -0.14 -15.68 21.89
C THR A 127 -0.24 -14.17 21.83
N ASP A 128 -0.73 -13.53 22.89
CA ASP A 128 -0.80 -12.07 22.96
C ASP A 128 0.56 -11.48 22.58
N PHE A 129 0.57 -10.77 21.45
CA PHE A 129 1.72 -9.97 21.06
C PHE A 129 1.88 -8.91 22.13
N ASN A 130 2.85 -9.11 23.04
CA ASN A 130 3.15 -8.10 24.03
C ASN A 130 3.61 -6.85 23.28
N ASN A 131 2.81 -5.78 23.36
CA ASN A 131 2.98 -4.53 22.64
C ASN A 131 4.33 -3.83 22.95
N THR A 132 5.12 -4.36 23.89
CA THR A 132 6.50 -3.95 24.18
C THR A 132 7.56 -4.54 23.24
N CYS A 133 7.21 -5.51 22.39
CA CYS A 133 8.16 -6.17 21.47
C CYS A 133 7.98 -5.80 19.99
N CYS A 134 6.92 -5.06 19.64
CA CYS A 134 6.91 -4.32 18.38
C CYS A 134 7.81 -3.09 18.56
N ASN A 135 9.12 -3.29 18.41
CA ASN A 135 10.03 -2.22 18.02
C ASN A 135 9.68 -1.81 16.59
N CYS A 136 8.55 -1.12 16.43
CA CYS A 136 8.32 -0.22 15.32
C CYS A 136 9.27 0.97 15.56
N ILE A 137 10.49 0.85 15.03
CA ILE A 137 11.40 1.97 14.82
C ILE A 137 11.22 2.43 13.37
#